data_AF-A0A662GNJ2-F1
#
_entry.id   AF-A0A662GNJ2-F1
#
_cell.length_a   1.000
_cell.length_b   1.000
_cell.length_c   1.000
_cell.angle_alpha   90.00
_cell.angle_beta   90.00
_cell.angle_gamma   90.00
#
_symmetry.space_group_name_H-M   'P 1'
#
loop_
_entity.id
_entity.type
_entity.pdbx_description
1 polymer ?
#
loop_
_entity_poly.entity_id
_entity_poly.type
_entity_poly.pdbx_seq_one_letter_code
_entity_poly.pdbx_strand_id
1 'polypeptide(L)'
;MKFLVTGYLEVDSGKTSLALCLVRALKSRGRLALAAKPVAGHSAWHQYGTVVRSRELSLLVGEDAYRLAAEVGMLDRVHVLNPVDVLVAPMDPAKTGGIVEEPLNVALMRVTRCAGVVRVEHYVCEEVVNAAPHLLAQELVELARCLRPAPRQLSLREARELLWREAGACADRCLELLKGECEDLVVESFNNAAAPTPGSLDADYVLAVAPGRVDLFEG
;
A
#
# COMPACT_ATOMS: atom_id res chain seq x y z
N MET A 1 9.56 -10.70 -16.94
CA MET A 1 10.33 -9.48 -16.72
C MET A 1 9.76 -8.73 -15.53
N LYS A 2 10.58 -7.94 -14.84
CA LYS A 2 10.15 -7.08 -13.75
C LYS A 2 10.27 -5.63 -14.15
N PHE A 3 9.14 -4.92 -14.08
CA PHE A 3 9.03 -3.51 -14.42
C PHE A 3 8.84 -2.70 -13.15
N LEU A 4 9.70 -1.72 -12.87
CA LEU A 4 9.52 -0.78 -11.76
C LEU A 4 8.90 0.52 -12.28
N VAL A 5 7.71 0.87 -11.81
CA VAL A 5 7.03 2.11 -12.16
C VAL A 5 7.25 3.13 -11.04
N THR A 6 8.02 4.18 -11.32
CA THR A 6 8.32 5.28 -10.39
C THR A 6 7.76 6.61 -10.90
N GLY A 7 7.66 7.62 -10.05
CA GLY A 7 7.07 8.92 -10.38
C GLY A 7 8.03 10.08 -10.14
N TYR A 8 8.04 11.05 -11.05
CA TYR A 8 8.72 12.33 -10.84
C TYR A 8 8.00 13.22 -9.81
N LEU A 9 6.72 12.95 -9.57
CA LEU A 9 5.90 13.61 -8.55
C LEU A 9 5.52 12.60 -7.47
N GLU A 10 5.52 13.10 -6.24
CA GLU A 10 5.10 12.38 -5.04
C GLU A 10 3.66 11.84 -5.21
N VAL A 11 2.73 12.75 -5.53
CA VAL A 11 1.31 12.48 -5.72
C VAL A 11 0.93 12.68 -7.19
N ASP A 12 0.01 11.86 -7.70
CA ASP A 12 -0.63 11.99 -9.02
C ASP A 12 0.33 12.11 -10.23
N SER A 13 1.51 11.51 -10.14
CA SER A 13 2.44 11.38 -11.29
C SER A 13 1.91 10.49 -12.42
N GLY A 14 0.86 9.70 -12.17
CA GLY A 14 0.30 8.73 -13.12
C GLY A 14 0.83 7.30 -12.97
N LYS A 15 1.57 6.99 -11.89
CA LYS A 15 2.14 5.67 -11.59
C LYS A 15 1.11 4.54 -11.71
N THR A 16 0.02 4.61 -10.96
CA THR A 16 -1.04 3.58 -10.96
C THR A 16 -1.72 3.45 -12.32
N SER A 17 -1.99 4.57 -12.99
CA SER A 17 -2.57 4.54 -14.35
C SER A 17 -1.66 3.83 -15.34
N LEU A 18 -0.35 4.10 -15.30
CA LEU A 18 0.61 3.40 -16.16
C LEU A 18 0.71 1.92 -15.79
N ALA A 19 0.79 1.57 -14.50
CA ALA A 19 0.86 0.19 -14.05
C ALA A 19 -0.34 -0.64 -14.53
N LEU A 20 -1.56 -0.10 -14.39
CA LEU A 20 -2.80 -0.70 -14.90
C LEU A 20 -2.78 -0.87 -16.43
N CYS A 21 -2.36 0.16 -17.17
CA CYS A 21 -2.28 0.09 -18.63
C CYS A 21 -1.23 -0.91 -19.10
N LEU A 22 -0.08 -0.98 -18.42
CA LEU A 22 1.01 -1.89 -18.76
C LEU A 22 0.58 -3.34 -18.54
N VAL A 23 0.00 -3.66 -17.38
CA VAL A 23 -0.47 -5.04 -17.11
C VAL A 23 -1.57 -5.46 -18.09
N ARG A 24 -2.50 -4.56 -18.46
CA ARG A 24 -3.50 -4.79 -19.52
C ARG A 24 -2.85 -5.11 -20.85
N ALA A 25 -1.87 -4.31 -21.27
CA ALA A 25 -1.18 -4.48 -22.53
C ALA A 25 -0.34 -5.77 -22.60
N LEU A 26 0.22 -6.22 -21.47
CA LEU A 26 0.93 -7.50 -21.39
C LEU A 26 -0.06 -8.67 -21.47
N LYS A 27 -1.15 -8.61 -20.70
CA LYS A 27 -2.22 -9.62 -20.74
C LYS A 27 -2.86 -9.74 -22.13
N SER A 28 -3.09 -8.62 -22.83
CA SER A 28 -3.65 -8.63 -24.18
C SER A 28 -2.74 -9.29 -25.23
N ARG A 29 -1.46 -9.49 -24.89
CA ARG A 29 -0.49 -10.24 -25.69
C ARG A 29 -0.36 -11.70 -25.27
N GLY A 30 -1.26 -12.18 -24.41
CA GLY A 30 -1.28 -13.56 -23.92
C GLY A 30 -0.26 -13.85 -22.82
N ARG A 31 0.36 -12.83 -22.22
CA ARG A 31 1.37 -12.98 -21.16
C ARG A 31 0.72 -13.09 -19.80
N LEU A 32 1.29 -13.92 -18.92
CA LEU A 32 0.87 -14.00 -17.53
C LEU A 32 1.50 -12.83 -16.76
N ALA A 33 0.76 -11.72 -16.66
CA ALA A 33 1.25 -10.50 -16.03
C ALA A 33 0.49 -10.14 -14.76
N LEU A 34 1.23 -9.81 -13.70
CA LEU A 34 0.73 -9.33 -12.42
C LEU A 34 1.22 -7.90 -12.13
N ALA A 35 0.55 -7.23 -11.20
CA ALA A 35 0.91 -5.91 -10.74
C ALA A 35 0.81 -5.83 -9.23
N ALA A 36 1.81 -5.21 -8.60
CA ALA A 36 1.95 -5.11 -7.15
C ALA A 36 2.31 -3.68 -6.76
N LYS A 37 1.83 -3.25 -5.59
CA LYS A 37 2.26 -2.01 -4.94
C LYS A 37 2.77 -2.39 -3.55
N PRO A 38 4.08 -2.65 -3.38
CA PRO A 38 4.61 -3.35 -2.21
C PRO A 38 4.29 -2.63 -0.89
N VAL A 39 4.34 -1.30 -0.93
CA VAL A 39 4.05 -0.41 0.19
C VAL A 39 3.03 0.61 -0.28
N ALA A 40 1.97 0.80 0.50
CA ALA A 40 0.96 1.80 0.26
C ALA A 40 0.60 2.53 1.56
N GLY A 41 0.13 3.76 1.39
CA GLY A 41 -0.40 4.58 2.46
C GLY A 41 -1.58 5.37 1.93
N HIS A 42 -2.61 5.54 2.74
CA HIS A 42 -3.82 6.27 2.36
C HIS A 42 -4.43 7.01 3.55
N SER A 43 -5.23 8.02 3.28
CA SER A 43 -5.84 8.88 4.30
C SER A 43 -7.27 8.48 4.64
N ALA A 44 -7.55 8.32 5.94
CA ALA A 44 -8.90 8.06 6.44
C ALA A 44 -9.87 9.23 6.17
N TRP A 45 -9.35 10.43 5.95
CA TRP A 45 -10.13 11.63 5.67
C TRP A 45 -10.21 11.91 4.17
N HIS A 46 -9.07 12.11 3.51
CA HIS A 46 -9.03 12.47 2.09
C HIS A 46 -9.47 11.33 1.17
N GLN A 47 -9.39 10.09 1.65
CA GLN A 47 -9.73 8.88 0.88
C GLN A 47 -10.71 8.00 1.67
N TYR A 48 -11.74 8.59 2.31
CA TYR A 48 -12.69 7.86 3.16
C TYR A 48 -13.33 6.62 2.48
N GLY A 49 -13.47 6.59 1.16
CA GLY A 49 -13.91 5.39 0.43
C GLY A 49 -13.06 4.13 0.70
N THR A 50 -11.78 4.31 1.03
CA THR A 50 -10.87 3.20 1.43
C THR A 50 -11.22 2.62 2.81
N VAL A 51 -11.77 3.43 3.73
CA VAL A 51 -12.26 2.97 5.04
C VAL A 51 -13.47 2.07 4.86
N VAL A 52 -14.43 2.50 4.04
CA VAL A 52 -15.62 1.72 3.68
C VAL A 52 -15.23 0.39 3.04
N ARG A 53 -14.35 0.44 2.03
CA ARG A 53 -13.89 -0.75 1.33
C ARG A 53 -13.10 -1.71 2.21
N SER A 54 -12.26 -1.18 3.10
CA SER A 54 -11.53 -2.00 4.07
C SER A 54 -12.47 -2.73 5.03
N ARG A 55 -13.58 -2.09 5.41
CA ARG A 55 -14.63 -2.69 6.22
C ARG A 55 -15.33 -3.84 5.48
N GLU A 56 -15.71 -3.62 4.22
CA GLU A 56 -16.34 -4.65 3.37
C GLU A 56 -15.44 -5.88 3.18
N LEU A 57 -14.15 -5.67 2.98
CA LEU A 57 -13.16 -6.75 2.78
C LEU A 57 -12.66 -7.37 4.08
N SER A 58 -13.01 -6.81 5.24
CA SER A 58 -12.41 -7.17 6.54
C SER A 58 -10.87 -7.14 6.52
N LEU A 59 -10.29 -6.26 5.70
CA LEU A 59 -8.87 -6.21 5.40
C LEU A 59 -8.50 -4.76 5.06
N LEU A 60 -7.50 -4.18 5.73
CA LEU A 60 -7.12 -2.79 5.52
C LEU A 60 -6.48 -2.59 4.15
N VAL A 61 -7.09 -1.84 3.23
CA VAL A 61 -6.59 -1.71 1.86
C VAL A 61 -6.82 -0.31 1.27
N GLY A 62 -5.75 0.25 0.70
CA GLY A 62 -5.76 1.50 -0.05
C GLY A 62 -6.32 1.37 -1.48
N GLU A 63 -6.60 2.53 -2.09
CA GLU A 63 -7.22 2.63 -3.41
C GLU A 63 -6.37 1.97 -4.51
N ASP A 64 -5.08 2.30 -4.59
CA ASP A 64 -4.20 1.82 -5.66
C ASP A 64 -4.04 0.30 -5.61
N ALA A 65 -3.80 -0.25 -4.42
CA ALA A 65 -3.67 -1.68 -4.19
C ALA A 65 -4.95 -2.43 -4.61
N TYR A 66 -6.11 -1.90 -4.25
CA TYR A 66 -7.39 -2.48 -4.65
C TYR A 66 -7.57 -2.46 -6.18
N ARG A 67 -7.28 -1.33 -6.83
CA ARG A 67 -7.42 -1.19 -8.28
C ARG A 67 -6.49 -2.14 -9.03
N LEU A 68 -5.24 -2.27 -8.60
CA LEU A 68 -4.28 -3.23 -9.17
C LEU A 68 -4.77 -4.66 -8.98
N ALA A 69 -5.22 -5.02 -7.78
CA ALA A 69 -5.73 -6.36 -7.50
C ALA A 69 -6.98 -6.70 -8.32
N ALA A 70 -7.91 -5.77 -8.48
CA ALA A 70 -9.07 -5.92 -9.35
C ALA A 70 -8.67 -6.14 -10.81
N GLU A 71 -7.71 -5.37 -11.31
CA GLU A 71 -7.19 -5.49 -12.68
C GLU A 71 -6.54 -6.86 -12.93
N VAL A 72 -5.83 -7.38 -11.94
CA VAL A 72 -5.18 -8.67 -12.08
C VAL A 72 -6.07 -9.86 -11.76
N GLY A 73 -7.27 -9.63 -11.22
CA GLY A 73 -8.23 -10.66 -10.82
C GLY A 73 -7.83 -11.38 -9.52
N MET A 74 -7.16 -10.69 -8.60
CA MET A 74 -6.60 -11.24 -7.36
C MET A 74 -7.02 -10.46 -6.11
N LEU A 75 -8.30 -10.03 -6.06
CA LEU A 75 -8.82 -9.31 -4.89
C LEU A 75 -8.73 -10.14 -3.60
N ASP A 76 -8.89 -11.46 -3.69
CA ASP A 76 -8.72 -12.42 -2.60
C ASP A 76 -7.27 -12.48 -2.07
N ARG A 77 -6.29 -12.10 -2.91
CA ARG A 77 -4.86 -12.06 -2.59
C ARG A 77 -4.28 -10.64 -2.62
N VAL A 78 -5.11 -9.60 -2.46
CA VAL A 78 -4.63 -8.20 -2.44
C VAL A 78 -3.58 -7.95 -1.37
N HIS A 79 -3.65 -8.66 -0.24
CA HIS A 79 -2.66 -8.60 0.84
C HIS A 79 -1.28 -9.12 0.43
N VAL A 80 -1.14 -9.89 -0.66
CA VAL A 80 0.14 -10.32 -1.23
C VAL A 80 0.66 -9.30 -2.24
N LEU A 81 -0.23 -8.72 -3.06
CA LEU A 81 0.10 -7.66 -4.03
C LEU A 81 0.49 -6.34 -3.36
N ASN A 82 -0.10 -6.07 -2.19
CA ASN A 82 0.19 -4.95 -1.33
C ASN A 82 0.42 -5.42 0.11
N PRO A 83 1.61 -5.94 0.41
CA PRO A 83 1.94 -6.52 1.71
C PRO A 83 2.01 -5.50 2.82
N VAL A 84 2.29 -4.22 2.54
CA VAL A 84 2.35 -3.17 3.57
C VAL A 84 1.34 -2.08 3.23
N ASP A 85 0.40 -1.86 4.13
CA ASP A 85 -0.64 -0.84 3.98
C ASP A 85 -0.75 -0.01 5.27
N VAL A 86 -0.85 1.30 5.13
CA VAL A 86 -0.87 2.27 6.23
C VAL A 86 -2.04 3.23 6.04
N LEU A 87 -2.96 3.25 6.99
CA LEU A 87 -4.04 4.23 7.05
C LEU A 87 -3.66 5.34 8.03
N VAL A 88 -3.45 6.54 7.50
CA VAL A 88 -3.19 7.74 8.31
C VAL A 88 -4.48 8.50 8.60
N ALA A 89 -4.52 9.20 9.73
CA ALA A 89 -5.66 10.04 10.10
C ALA A 89 -5.20 11.46 10.48
N PRO A 90 -6.00 12.50 10.18
CA PRO A 90 -5.78 13.83 10.72
C PRO A 90 -6.02 13.83 12.24
N MET A 91 -5.49 14.86 12.89
CA MET A 91 -5.69 15.15 14.30
C MET A 91 -6.76 16.21 14.48
N ASP A 92 -7.47 16.14 15.61
CA ASP A 92 -8.35 17.20 16.07
C ASP A 92 -7.50 18.34 16.68
N PRO A 93 -7.47 19.54 16.08
CA PRO A 93 -6.63 20.64 16.56
C PRO A 93 -6.94 21.06 18.01
N ALA A 94 -8.15 20.79 18.51
CA ALA A 94 -8.51 21.05 19.90
C ALA A 94 -7.81 20.09 20.88
N LYS A 95 -7.42 18.90 20.42
CA LYS A 95 -6.71 17.88 21.22
C LYS A 95 -5.19 17.97 21.11
N THR A 96 -4.69 18.59 20.04
CA THR A 96 -3.27 18.55 19.65
C THR A 96 -2.61 19.93 19.57
N GLY A 97 -3.20 20.95 20.19
CA GLY A 97 -2.61 22.29 20.25
C GLY A 97 -2.52 22.98 18.88
N GLY A 98 -3.48 22.72 17.99
CA GLY A 98 -3.56 23.32 16.66
C GLY A 98 -2.91 22.50 15.53
N ILE A 99 -2.27 21.37 15.83
CA ILE A 99 -1.67 20.50 14.82
C ILE A 99 -2.75 19.63 14.16
N VAL A 100 -2.90 19.73 12.84
CA VAL A 100 -3.97 19.00 12.10
C VAL A 100 -3.43 17.76 11.39
N GLU A 101 -2.22 17.81 10.83
CA GLU A 101 -1.64 16.69 10.10
C GLU A 101 -0.15 16.55 10.43
N GLU A 102 0.31 15.30 10.47
CA GLU A 102 1.72 14.94 10.58
C GLU A 102 2.04 13.80 9.62
N PRO A 103 3.25 13.77 9.01
CA PRO A 103 3.68 12.65 8.19
C PRO A 103 3.58 11.33 8.95
N LEU A 104 2.98 10.32 8.31
CA LEU A 104 2.81 8.98 8.88
C LEU A 104 2.18 9.03 10.28
N ASN A 105 1.11 9.82 10.46
CA ASN A 105 0.24 9.74 11.64
C ASN A 105 -0.67 8.50 11.53
N VAL A 106 -0.06 7.33 11.72
CA VAL A 106 -0.65 6.01 11.45
C VAL A 106 -1.74 5.70 12.45
N ALA A 107 -2.98 5.51 11.99
CA ALA A 107 -4.08 5.05 12.83
C ALA A 107 -4.21 3.52 12.79
N LEU A 108 -4.09 2.93 11.60
CA LEU A 108 -4.18 1.50 11.34
C LEU A 108 -3.09 1.11 10.34
N MET A 109 -2.57 -0.11 10.46
CA MET A 109 -1.53 -0.63 9.57
C MET A 109 -1.75 -2.12 9.32
N ARG A 110 -1.34 -2.60 8.15
CA ARG A 110 -1.29 -4.01 7.78
C ARG A 110 0.12 -4.37 7.32
N VAL A 111 0.59 -5.52 7.78
CA VAL A 111 1.81 -6.18 7.27
C VAL A 111 1.49 -7.63 6.92
N THR A 112 1.77 -8.03 5.68
CA THR A 112 1.71 -9.41 5.22
C THR A 112 3.10 -10.01 5.20
N ARG A 113 3.25 -11.19 5.80
CA ARG A 113 4.50 -11.97 5.79
C ARG A 113 4.32 -13.17 4.85
N CYS A 114 5.08 -13.19 3.75
CA CYS A 114 5.10 -14.29 2.78
C CYS A 114 6.33 -15.20 2.99
N ALA A 115 6.57 -15.68 4.22
CA ALA A 115 7.66 -16.60 4.54
C ALA A 115 7.10 -18.00 4.82
N GLY A 116 7.08 -18.87 3.81
CA GLY A 116 6.42 -20.17 3.87
C GLY A 116 4.90 -20.03 3.78
N VAL A 117 4.23 -19.84 4.92
CA VAL A 117 2.77 -19.62 4.96
C VAL A 117 2.49 -18.12 4.98
N VAL A 118 1.61 -17.67 4.09
CA VAL A 118 1.15 -16.26 4.06
C VAL A 118 0.38 -15.93 5.33
N ARG A 119 0.84 -14.91 6.05
CA ARG A 119 0.20 -14.42 7.28
C ARG A 119 -0.05 -12.93 7.19
N VAL A 120 -1.28 -12.51 7.45
CA VAL A 120 -1.67 -11.10 7.54
C VAL A 120 -1.67 -10.69 9.00
N GLU A 121 -1.10 -9.53 9.32
CA GLU A 121 -1.13 -8.92 10.64
C GLU A 121 -1.69 -7.50 10.50
N HIS A 122 -2.70 -7.17 11.31
CA HIS A 122 -3.20 -5.80 11.43
C HIS A 122 -2.72 -5.18 12.74
N TYR A 123 -2.57 -3.87 12.74
CA TYR A 123 -2.16 -3.07 13.89
C TYR A 123 -3.01 -1.81 14.01
N VAL A 124 -3.22 -1.36 15.25
CA VAL A 124 -3.94 -0.13 15.56
C VAL A 124 -3.13 0.73 16.53
N CYS A 125 -3.06 2.02 16.25
CA CYS A 125 -2.43 3.02 17.13
C CYS A 125 -3.52 3.82 17.85
N GLU A 126 -3.90 3.36 19.04
CA GLU A 126 -4.98 3.97 19.82
C GLU A 126 -4.73 5.46 20.12
N GLU A 127 -3.48 5.87 20.32
CA GLU A 127 -3.15 7.29 20.53
C GLU A 127 -3.51 8.16 19.33
N VAL A 128 -3.32 7.66 18.10
CA VAL A 128 -3.69 8.37 16.87
C VAL A 128 -5.21 8.36 16.68
N VAL A 129 -5.86 7.22 16.94
CA VAL A 129 -7.33 7.12 16.89
C VAL A 129 -7.98 8.09 17.89
N ASN A 130 -7.44 8.19 19.10
CA ASN A 130 -7.96 9.08 20.15
C ASN A 130 -7.72 10.56 19.82
N ALA A 131 -6.62 10.88 19.15
CA ALA A 131 -6.29 12.23 18.70
C ALA A 131 -7.11 12.67 17.47
N ALA A 132 -7.72 11.75 16.71
CA ALA A 132 -8.51 12.09 15.54
C ALA A 132 -9.82 12.85 15.86
N PRO A 133 -10.42 13.56 14.88
CA PRO A 133 -11.76 14.14 15.03
C PRO A 133 -12.80 13.11 15.48
N HIS A 134 -13.73 13.50 16.34
CA HIS A 134 -14.62 12.57 17.05
C HIS A 134 -15.33 11.55 16.15
N LEU A 135 -15.97 12.00 15.06
CA LEU A 135 -16.67 11.12 14.14
C LEU A 135 -15.70 10.18 13.40
N LEU A 136 -14.54 10.69 13.00
CA LEU A 136 -13.53 9.86 12.34
C LEU A 136 -12.95 8.81 13.30
N ALA A 137 -12.74 9.16 14.57
CA ALA A 137 -12.29 8.22 15.58
C ALA A 137 -13.29 7.05 15.75
N GLN A 138 -14.59 7.33 15.74
CA GLN A 138 -15.64 6.29 15.76
C GLN A 138 -15.53 5.37 14.54
N GLU A 139 -15.39 5.93 13.35
CA GLU A 139 -15.22 5.16 12.10
C GLU A 139 -13.96 4.27 12.13
N LEU A 140 -12.85 4.77 12.67
CA LEU A 140 -11.60 4.02 12.82
C LEU A 140 -11.73 2.87 13.83
N VAL A 141 -12.43 3.09 14.95
CA VAL A 141 -12.74 2.04 15.93
C VAL A 141 -13.63 0.97 15.32
N GLU A 142 -14.65 1.35 14.55
CA GLU A 142 -15.50 0.40 13.85
C GLU A 142 -14.74 -0.39 12.78
N LEU A 143 -13.90 0.28 11.99
CA LEU A 143 -13.04 -0.40 11.03
C LEU A 143 -12.15 -1.43 11.73
N ALA A 144 -11.46 -1.05 12.82
CA ALA A 144 -10.60 -1.94 13.58
C ALA A 144 -11.32 -3.22 14.05
N ARG A 145 -12.60 -3.13 14.45
CA ARG A 145 -13.43 -4.28 14.86
C ARG A 145 -13.79 -5.20 13.70
N CYS A 146 -13.87 -4.69 12.48
CA CYS A 146 -14.19 -5.46 11.27
C CYS A 146 -12.97 -6.19 10.68
N LEU A 147 -11.75 -5.70 10.92
CA LEU A 147 -10.54 -6.29 10.35
C LEU A 147 -10.29 -7.73 10.82
N ARG A 148 -9.78 -8.58 9.92
CA ARG A 148 -9.45 -9.99 10.15
C ARG A 148 -8.06 -10.32 9.59
N PRO A 149 -7.11 -10.78 10.41
CA PRO A 149 -7.22 -10.98 11.87
C PRO A 149 -7.39 -9.66 12.63
N ALA A 150 -7.87 -9.73 13.87
CA ALA A 150 -8.08 -8.56 14.71
C ALA A 150 -6.77 -7.77 14.90
N PRO A 151 -6.80 -6.42 14.87
CA PRO A 151 -5.59 -5.62 15.02
C PRO A 151 -4.93 -5.80 16.39
N ARG A 152 -3.60 -5.86 16.41
CA ARG A 152 -2.80 -5.74 17.63
C ARG A 152 -2.50 -4.27 17.92
N GLN A 153 -2.43 -3.91 19.19
CA GLN A 153 -2.07 -2.55 19.57
C GLN A 153 -0.56 -2.30 19.35
N LEU A 154 -0.23 -1.12 18.83
CA LEU A 154 1.12 -0.55 18.80
C LEU A 154 1.05 0.95 19.08
N SER A 155 2.10 1.53 19.67
CA SER A 155 2.30 2.97 19.62
C SER A 155 2.62 3.42 18.19
N LEU A 156 2.42 4.71 17.90
CA LEU A 156 2.81 5.34 16.64
C LEU A 156 4.31 5.19 16.41
N ARG A 157 5.11 5.26 17.47
CA ARG A 157 6.55 5.02 17.41
C ARG A 157 6.87 3.60 16.93
N GLU A 158 6.25 2.59 17.53
CA GLU A 158 6.46 1.18 17.13
C GLU A 158 5.96 0.91 15.71
N ALA A 159 4.82 1.49 15.31
CA ALA A 159 4.31 1.37 13.94
C ALA A 159 5.29 1.95 12.92
N ARG A 160 5.86 3.13 13.22
CA ARG A 160 6.92 3.74 12.43
C ARG A 160 8.15 2.84 12.40
N GLU A 161 8.67 2.40 13.55
CA GLU A 161 9.84 1.51 13.62
C GLU A 161 9.65 0.22 12.79
N LEU A 162 8.45 -0.39 12.83
CA LEU A 162 8.11 -1.55 12.01
C LEU A 162 8.16 -1.22 10.51
N LEU A 163 7.58 -0.10 10.09
CA LEU A 163 7.58 0.37 8.70
C LEU A 163 9.01 0.55 8.18
N TRP A 164 9.88 1.19 8.96
CA TRP A 164 11.26 1.49 8.56
C TRP A 164 12.19 0.28 8.58
N ARG A 165 12.01 -0.67 9.51
CA ARG A 165 12.98 -1.76 9.74
C ARG A 165 12.57 -3.09 9.15
N GLU A 166 11.28 -3.41 9.12
CA GLU A 166 10.81 -4.76 8.81
C GLU A 166 9.90 -4.82 7.58
N ALA A 167 9.09 -3.79 7.35
CA ALA A 167 8.02 -3.84 6.37
C ALA A 167 8.56 -4.04 4.94
N GLY A 168 9.68 -3.39 4.59
CA GLY A 168 10.33 -3.57 3.29
C GLY A 168 10.77 -5.01 3.02
N ALA A 169 11.40 -5.66 4.00
CA ALA A 169 11.83 -7.06 3.88
C ALA A 169 10.64 -8.05 3.83
N CYS A 170 9.53 -7.72 4.51
CA CYS A 170 8.29 -8.49 4.38
C CYS A 170 7.69 -8.35 2.99
N ALA A 171 7.68 -7.12 2.46
CA ALA A 171 7.19 -6.82 1.13
C ALA A 171 8.01 -7.49 0.03
N ASP A 172 9.34 -7.50 0.15
CA ASP A 172 10.22 -8.22 -0.78
C ASP A 172 9.91 -9.71 -0.86
N ARG A 173 9.66 -10.38 0.26
CA ARG A 173 9.26 -11.80 0.24
C ARG A 173 7.95 -12.04 -0.49
N CYS A 174 7.00 -11.12 -0.40
CA CYS A 174 5.75 -11.23 -1.15
C CYS A 174 5.96 -10.96 -2.64
N LEU A 175 6.85 -10.02 -3.01
CA LEU A 175 7.23 -9.81 -4.40
C LEU A 175 7.91 -11.04 -5.01
N GLU A 176 8.79 -11.71 -4.28
CA GLU A 176 9.44 -12.95 -4.75
C GLU A 176 8.42 -14.07 -4.99
N LEU A 177 7.43 -14.21 -4.10
CA LEU A 177 6.32 -15.14 -4.31
C LEU A 177 5.58 -14.83 -5.62
N LEU A 178 5.23 -13.56 -5.86
CA LEU A 178 4.53 -13.14 -7.08
C LEU A 178 5.39 -13.30 -8.34
N LYS A 179 6.69 -13.03 -8.25
CA LYS A 179 7.66 -13.23 -9.34
C LYS A 179 7.70 -14.69 -9.78
N GLY A 180 7.55 -15.64 -8.86
CA GLY A 180 7.43 -17.07 -9.18
C GLY A 180 6.10 -17.51 -9.79
N GLU A 181 5.07 -16.67 -9.74
CA GLU A 181 3.71 -16.96 -10.21
C GLU A 181 3.36 -16.29 -11.55
N CYS A 182 4.28 -15.53 -12.14
CA CYS A 182 4.01 -14.77 -13.36
C CYS A 182 5.21 -14.70 -14.30
N GLU A 183 4.94 -14.41 -15.58
CA GLU A 183 5.99 -14.09 -16.54
C GLU A 183 6.45 -12.66 -16.35
N ASP A 184 5.53 -11.73 -16.11
CA ASP A 184 5.82 -10.31 -15.90
C ASP A 184 5.22 -9.75 -14.63
N LEU A 185 6.04 -9.02 -13.87
CA LEU A 185 5.64 -8.36 -12.63
C LEU A 185 5.84 -6.85 -12.76
N VAL A 186 4.74 -6.10 -12.69
CA VAL A 186 4.76 -4.63 -12.64
C VAL A 186 4.73 -4.19 -11.18
N VAL A 187 5.79 -3.55 -10.71
CA VAL A 187 5.92 -3.06 -9.33
C VAL A 187 5.74 -1.54 -9.33
N GLU A 188 4.69 -1.07 -8.67
CA GLU A 188 4.43 0.36 -8.49
C GLU A 188 5.15 0.88 -7.24
N SER A 189 5.85 2.01 -7.38
CA SER A 189 6.52 2.68 -6.28
C SER A 189 5.55 3.40 -5.33
N PHE A 190 6.05 3.79 -4.16
CA PHE A 190 5.28 4.45 -3.11
C PHE A 190 5.72 5.91 -2.96
N ASN A 191 4.77 6.84 -3.06
CA ASN A 191 5.01 8.25 -2.82
C ASN A 191 6.15 8.81 -3.71
N ASN A 192 7.17 9.43 -3.09
CA ASN A 192 8.43 9.88 -3.68
C ASN A 192 9.57 8.85 -3.57
N ALA A 193 9.32 7.64 -3.05
CA ALA A 193 10.32 6.58 -3.04
C ALA A 193 10.37 5.93 -4.42
N ALA A 194 11.53 6.03 -5.09
CA ALA A 194 11.72 5.41 -6.40
C ALA A 194 11.71 3.87 -6.33
N ALA A 195 12.35 3.32 -5.29
CA ALA A 195 12.30 1.91 -4.95
C ALA A 195 11.55 1.75 -3.62
N PRO A 196 10.32 1.19 -3.61
CA PRO A 196 9.52 1.08 -2.38
C PRO A 196 10.10 0.04 -1.40
N THR A 197 10.96 -0.85 -1.87
CA THR A 197 11.69 -1.86 -1.08
C THR A 197 13.08 -2.11 -1.69
N PRO A 198 14.05 -2.65 -0.93
CA PRO A 198 15.34 -3.04 -1.47
C PRO A 198 15.23 -4.00 -2.67
N GLY A 199 14.39 -5.03 -2.58
CA GLY A 199 14.16 -5.97 -3.67
C GLY A 199 13.49 -5.37 -4.90
N SER A 200 12.86 -4.20 -4.80
CA SER A 200 12.31 -3.49 -5.96
C SER A 200 13.38 -3.02 -6.95
N LEU A 201 14.63 -2.89 -6.51
CA LEU A 201 15.77 -2.50 -7.36
C LEU A 201 16.16 -3.58 -8.37
N ASP A 202 15.84 -4.85 -8.11
CA ASP A 202 15.99 -5.94 -9.08
C ASP A 202 14.88 -5.85 -10.13
N ALA A 203 14.98 -4.88 -11.04
CA ALA A 203 14.04 -4.67 -12.14
C ALA A 203 14.78 -4.73 -13.47
N ASP A 204 14.15 -5.31 -14.50
CA ASP A 204 14.72 -5.33 -15.86
C ASP A 204 14.57 -3.95 -16.54
N TYR A 205 13.49 -3.22 -16.17
CA TYR A 205 13.18 -1.91 -16.70
C TYR A 205 12.59 -1.00 -15.63
N VAL A 206 12.98 0.27 -15.64
CA VAL A 206 12.39 1.34 -14.81
C VAL A 206 11.62 2.31 -15.70
N LEU A 207 10.35 2.53 -15.38
CA LEU A 207 9.48 3.49 -16.05
C LEU A 207 9.24 4.68 -15.11
N ALA A 208 9.88 5.82 -15.39
CA ALA A 208 9.70 7.05 -14.63
C ALA A 208 8.59 7.90 -15.25
N VAL A 209 7.56 8.20 -14.46
CA VAL A 209 6.30 8.76 -14.96
C VAL A 209 6.10 10.20 -14.49
N ALA A 210 5.70 11.06 -15.42
CA ALA A 210 5.14 12.38 -15.19
C ALA A 210 3.85 12.54 -16.02
N PRO A 211 2.99 13.53 -15.71
CA PRO A 211 1.85 13.83 -16.56
C PRO A 211 2.25 14.03 -18.03
N GLY A 212 1.77 13.15 -18.91
CA GLY A 212 2.05 13.18 -20.35
C GLY A 212 3.41 12.65 -20.79
N ARG A 213 4.23 12.07 -19.89
CA ARG A 213 5.56 11.55 -20.23
C ARG A 213 5.92 10.28 -19.44
N VAL A 214 6.55 9.34 -20.12
CA VAL A 214 7.20 8.17 -19.50
C VAL A 214 8.62 8.08 -20.05
N ASP A 215 9.60 8.13 -19.16
CA ASP A 215 11.00 7.85 -19.48
C ASP A 215 11.30 6.39 -19.11
N LEU A 216 11.92 5.66 -20.04
CA LEU A 216 12.28 4.24 -19.87
C LEU A 216 13.78 4.11 -19.68
N PHE A 217 14.18 3.35 -18.66
CA PHE A 217 15.55 3.01 -18.35
C PHE A 217 15.71 1.49 -18.29
N GLU A 218 16.84 0.99 -18.79
CA GLU A 218 17.28 -0.39 -18.53
C GLU A 218 17.78 -0.48 -17.08
N GLY A 219 17.44 -1.58 -16.40
CA GLY A 219 17.78 -1.81 -14.99
C GLY A 219 19.17 -2.39 -14.75
#